data_AF-A0A7V8XH06-F1
#
_entry.id   AF-A0A7V8XH06-F1
#
_cell.length_a   1.000
_cell.length_b   1.000
_cell.length_c   1.000
_cell.angle_alpha   90.00
_cell.angle_beta   90.00
_cell.angle_gamma   90.00
#
_symmetry.space_group_name_H-M   'P 1'
#
loop_
_entity.id
_entity.type
_entity.pdbx_description
1 polymer ?
#
loop_
_entity_poly.entity_id
_entity_poly.type
_entity_poly.pdbx_seq_one_letter_code
_entity_poly.pdbx_strand_id
1 'polypeptide(L)'
;MNQRSRSIVVVSGAIAFLVVGVVAIRAVAELTSEDPIERDFTVVRDESVGGFPRNGTIGAAVEALGLPTARIPGGTNQCTLTWPSRGITMETFFGNVGNPCGVKGNHVSTTVTDKRWETDKGLRVGDPAARIQELYPDAGSASSDGIVEIFTRDFSGLPLPSLTATVAKGRVTALTLYGPRRGF
;
A
#
# COMPACT_ATOMS: atom_id res chain seq x y z
N MET A 1 -39.78 69.78 24.21
CA MET A 1 -38.81 70.84 24.53
C MET A 1 -37.51 70.56 23.81
N ASN A 2 -37.12 71.48 22.90
CA ASN A 2 -35.80 71.81 22.32
C ASN A 2 -34.90 70.68 21.79
N GLN A 3 -34.66 70.47 20.49
CA GLN A 3 -34.19 71.36 19.40
C GLN A 3 -32.77 71.94 19.59
N ARG A 4 -31.80 71.43 18.80
CA ARG A 4 -30.61 72.09 18.19
C ARG A 4 -29.77 71.00 17.49
N SER A 5 -29.91 70.75 16.18
CA SER A 5 -29.40 71.52 15.03
C SER A 5 -27.91 71.84 15.09
N ARG A 6 -27.09 71.13 14.29
CA ARG A 6 -25.91 71.60 13.55
C ARG A 6 -25.76 70.73 12.30
N SER A 7 -26.31 71.17 11.17
CA SER A 7 -25.64 71.94 10.11
C SER A 7 -24.77 71.06 9.23
N ILE A 8 -25.41 70.65 8.13
CA ILE A 8 -24.85 70.00 6.95
C ILE A 8 -23.96 71.01 6.22
N VAL A 9 -22.73 70.61 5.87
CA VAL A 9 -21.95 71.23 4.79
C VAL A 9 -21.90 70.22 3.66
N VAL A 10 -22.70 70.47 2.62
CA VAL A 10 -22.67 69.78 1.34
C VAL A 10 -21.51 70.37 0.55
N VAL A 11 -20.48 69.59 0.27
CA VAL A 11 -19.54 69.89 -0.82
C VAL A 11 -19.84 68.91 -1.95
N SER A 12 -20.45 69.46 -3.00
CA SER A 12 -20.72 68.80 -4.27
C SER A 12 -19.42 68.34 -4.93
N GLY A 13 -19.39 67.11 -5.44
CA GLY A 13 -18.34 66.70 -6.37
C GLY A 13 -18.25 65.21 -6.64
N ALA A 14 -18.72 64.82 -7.83
CA ALA A 14 -18.48 63.55 -8.52
C ALA A 14 -19.21 62.29 -8.01
N ILE A 15 -20.30 61.98 -8.72
CA ILE A 15 -20.89 60.65 -8.81
C ILE A 15 -19.89 59.73 -9.51
N ALA A 16 -19.42 58.71 -8.81
CA ALA A 16 -18.89 57.49 -9.41
C ALA A 16 -19.66 56.32 -8.80
N PHE A 17 -20.54 55.71 -9.60
CA PHE A 17 -21.21 54.47 -9.26
C PHE A 17 -20.18 53.36 -9.08
N LEU A 18 -19.95 52.93 -7.83
CA LEU A 18 -19.31 51.65 -7.55
C LEU A 18 -20.36 50.74 -6.92
N VAL A 19 -20.93 49.89 -7.78
CA VAL A 19 -21.76 48.75 -7.39
C VAL A 19 -20.86 47.82 -6.57
N VAL A 20 -20.97 47.87 -5.24
CA VAL A 20 -20.33 46.89 -4.36
C VAL A 20 -21.19 45.63 -4.42
N GLY A 21 -20.84 44.74 -5.35
CA GLY A 21 -21.40 43.41 -5.42
C GLY A 21 -21.02 42.61 -4.19
N VAL A 22 -22.02 42.18 -3.42
CA VAL A 22 -21.86 41.15 -2.38
C VAL A 22 -21.61 39.83 -3.10
N VAL A 23 -20.33 39.49 -3.31
CA VAL A 23 -19.94 38.18 -3.81
C VAL A 23 -20.20 37.17 -2.70
N ALA A 24 -21.29 36.42 -2.81
CA ALA A 24 -21.51 35.22 -2.02
C ALA A 24 -20.43 34.21 -2.42
N ILE A 25 -19.36 34.12 -1.64
CA ILE A 25 -18.35 33.07 -1.79
C ILE A 25 -19.07 31.75 -1.46
N ARG A 26 -19.45 31.00 -2.50
CA ARG A 26 -19.73 29.58 -2.34
C ARG A 26 -18.41 28.95 -1.92
N ALA A 27 -18.28 28.65 -0.63
CA ALA A 27 -17.28 27.71 -0.15
C ALA A 27 -17.64 26.36 -0.77
N VAL A 28 -17.11 26.08 -1.96
CA VAL A 28 -16.96 24.72 -2.44
C VAL A 28 -15.87 24.15 -1.53
N ALA A 29 -16.28 23.51 -0.45
CA ALA A 29 -15.40 22.56 0.21
C ALA A 29 -15.19 21.43 -0.80
N GLU A 30 -14.22 21.61 -1.69
CA GLU A 30 -13.53 20.48 -2.28
C GLU A 30 -13.01 19.69 -1.08
N LEU A 31 -13.79 18.68 -0.69
CA LEU A 31 -13.29 17.49 -0.04
C LEU A 31 -12.24 16.93 -1.00
N THR A 32 -11.04 17.49 -0.95
CA THR A 32 -9.83 16.81 -1.35
C THR A 32 -9.71 15.62 -0.41
N SER A 33 -10.47 14.58 -0.73
CA SER A 33 -10.06 13.20 -0.57
C SER A 33 -8.87 12.96 -1.49
N GLU A 34 -7.83 13.80 -1.39
CA GLU A 34 -6.48 13.41 -1.75
C GLU A 34 -6.07 12.51 -0.62
N ASP A 35 -6.50 11.25 -0.68
CA ASP A 35 -5.90 10.18 0.08
C ASP A 35 -4.43 10.21 -0.35
N PRO A 36 -3.51 10.74 0.49
CA PRO A 36 -2.22 11.13 0.00
C PRO A 36 -1.46 9.83 -0.20
N ILE A 37 -1.29 9.53 -1.49
CA ILE A 37 -0.68 8.37 -2.11
C ILE A 37 -1.72 7.32 -2.50
N GLU A 38 -2.12 7.38 -3.76
CA GLU A 38 -2.59 6.23 -4.52
C GLU A 38 -1.47 5.18 -4.49
N ARG A 39 -1.43 4.38 -3.41
CA ARG A 39 -0.35 3.43 -3.16
C ARG A 39 -0.52 2.25 -4.09
N ASP A 40 0.50 2.04 -4.91
CA ASP A 40 0.57 1.00 -5.93
C ASP A 40 0.17 -0.39 -5.39
N PHE A 41 -0.75 -1.05 -6.10
CA PHE A 41 -1.18 -2.44 -5.86
C PHE A 41 -0.44 -3.42 -6.80
N THR A 42 0.80 -3.09 -7.15
CA THR A 42 1.63 -3.92 -8.03
C THR A 42 2.65 -4.74 -7.25
N VAL A 43 2.83 -6.00 -7.67
CA VAL A 43 3.96 -6.87 -7.32
C VAL A 43 4.93 -6.88 -8.49
N VAL A 44 6.10 -6.29 -8.31
CA VAL A 44 7.10 -6.20 -9.38
C VAL A 44 8.05 -7.39 -9.27
N ARG A 45 7.89 -8.36 -10.18
CA ARG A 45 8.65 -9.62 -10.19
C ARG A 45 8.74 -10.22 -8.78
N ASP A 46 9.93 -10.65 -8.38
CA ASP A 46 10.27 -11.04 -7.02
C ASP A 46 11.10 -9.95 -6.30
N GLU A 47 10.87 -8.67 -6.63
CA GLU A 47 11.69 -7.55 -6.17
C GLU A 47 10.95 -6.65 -5.18
N SER A 48 9.65 -6.41 -5.38
CA SER A 48 8.86 -5.56 -4.47
C SER A 48 7.36 -5.83 -4.49
N VAL A 49 6.68 -5.40 -3.43
CA VAL A 49 5.21 -5.39 -3.29
C VAL A 49 4.77 -3.98 -2.91
N GLY A 50 4.01 -3.29 -3.77
CA GLY A 50 3.52 -1.93 -3.51
C GLY A 50 4.65 -0.94 -3.17
N GLY A 51 5.79 -1.09 -3.85
CA GLY A 51 7.02 -0.31 -3.62
C GLY A 51 7.86 -0.76 -2.43
N PHE A 52 7.40 -1.68 -1.58
CA PHE A 52 8.20 -2.23 -0.49
C PHE A 52 9.23 -3.24 -1.03
N PRO A 53 10.55 -3.01 -0.85
CA PRO A 53 11.58 -3.87 -1.42
C PRO A 53 11.70 -5.21 -0.68
N ARG A 54 11.97 -6.27 -1.44
CA ARG A 54 12.15 -7.64 -0.95
C ARG A 54 13.13 -7.74 0.22
N ASN A 55 14.24 -7.02 0.19
CA ASN A 55 15.28 -7.06 1.23
C ASN A 55 15.09 -6.01 2.34
N GLY A 56 13.92 -5.38 2.41
CA GLY A 56 13.61 -4.30 3.32
C GLY A 56 13.42 -4.71 4.79
N THR A 57 13.13 -3.70 5.60
CA THR A 57 12.81 -3.81 7.02
C THR A 57 11.39 -3.33 7.30
N ILE A 58 10.92 -3.49 8.54
CA ILE A 58 9.65 -2.90 8.99
C ILE A 58 9.59 -1.38 8.73
N GLY A 59 10.70 -0.65 8.90
CA GLY A 59 10.75 0.78 8.61
C GLY A 59 10.41 1.09 7.14
N ALA A 60 11.08 0.39 6.21
CA ALA A 60 10.81 0.53 4.78
C ALA A 60 9.39 0.10 4.40
N ALA A 61 8.84 -0.93 5.06
CA ALA A 61 7.45 -1.34 4.86
C ALA A 61 6.47 -0.25 5.29
N VAL A 62 6.73 0.44 6.41
CA VAL A 62 5.88 1.56 6.86
C VAL A 62 5.94 2.73 5.89
N GLU A 63 7.12 3.05 5.34
CA GLU A 63 7.29 4.12 4.35
C GLU A 63 6.56 3.82 3.03
N ALA A 64 6.64 2.57 2.57
CA ALA A 64 6.06 2.12 1.30
C ALA A 64 4.56 1.78 1.40
N LEU A 65 4.14 1.11 2.47
CA LEU A 65 2.79 0.54 2.62
C LEU A 65 1.90 1.33 3.58
N GLY A 66 2.46 2.27 4.33
CA GLY A 66 1.79 3.01 5.40
C GLY A 66 1.89 2.29 6.74
N LEU A 67 1.26 2.87 7.78
CA LEU A 67 1.26 2.25 9.11
C LEU A 67 0.37 0.99 9.13
N PRO A 68 0.87 -0.14 9.68
CA PRO A 68 0.05 -1.34 9.86
C PRO A 68 -1.01 -1.09 10.92
N THR A 69 -2.17 -1.73 10.76
CA THR A 69 -3.24 -1.70 11.76
C THR A 69 -2.86 -2.51 13.00
N ALA A 70 -2.12 -3.61 12.82
CA ALA A 70 -1.63 -4.42 13.93
C ALA A 70 -0.18 -4.87 13.74
N ARG A 71 0.53 -4.99 14.87
CA ARG A 71 1.84 -5.64 15.00
C ARG A 71 1.70 -6.71 16.07
N ILE A 72 1.83 -7.96 15.69
CA ILE A 72 1.56 -9.12 16.53
C ILE A 72 2.90 -9.85 16.71
N PRO A 73 3.48 -9.84 17.92
CA PRO A 73 4.68 -10.63 18.20
C PRO A 73 4.39 -12.13 18.00
N GLY A 74 5.29 -12.83 17.30
CA GLY A 74 5.26 -14.27 17.09
C GLY A 74 6.51 -14.92 17.66
N GLY A 75 6.38 -15.80 18.66
CA GLY A 75 7.54 -16.38 19.34
C GLY A 75 8.55 -15.33 19.83
N THR A 76 9.82 -15.72 20.01
CA THR A 76 10.85 -14.82 20.55
C THR A 76 11.37 -13.80 19.50
N ASN A 77 11.35 -14.17 18.22
CA ASN A 77 12.10 -13.47 17.17
C ASN A 77 11.27 -13.15 15.91
N GLN A 78 9.94 -13.36 15.93
CA GLN A 78 9.08 -13.08 14.77
C GLN A 78 8.07 -11.97 15.10
N CYS A 79 7.58 -11.33 14.04
CA CYS A 79 6.49 -10.38 14.14
C CYS A 79 5.66 -10.40 12.87
N THR A 80 4.34 -10.44 13.05
CA THR A 80 3.36 -10.32 11.98
C THR A 80 2.82 -8.89 11.95
N LEU A 81 2.83 -8.27 10.77
CA LEU A 81 2.28 -6.95 10.53
C LEU A 81 1.11 -7.08 9.56
N THR A 82 0.03 -6.34 9.79
CA THR A 82 -1.18 -6.43 8.96
C THR A 82 -1.67 -5.07 8.49
N TRP A 83 -2.11 -5.02 7.23
CA TRP A 83 -2.86 -3.91 6.63
C TRP A 83 -4.16 -4.47 6.04
N PRO A 84 -5.20 -4.70 6.86
CA PRO A 84 -6.42 -5.38 6.43
C PRO A 84 -7.14 -4.66 5.28
N SER A 85 -7.16 -3.32 5.29
CA SER A 85 -7.77 -2.51 4.22
C SER A 85 -7.10 -2.69 2.85
N ARG A 86 -5.92 -3.30 2.79
CA ARG A 86 -5.16 -3.61 1.58
C ARG A 86 -4.93 -5.12 1.41
N GLY A 87 -5.47 -5.95 2.30
CA GLY A 87 -5.27 -7.40 2.28
C GLY A 87 -3.80 -7.84 2.39
N ILE A 88 -2.97 -7.08 3.11
CA ILE A 88 -1.54 -7.38 3.29
C ILE A 88 -1.29 -8.02 4.66
N THR A 89 -0.52 -9.10 4.67
CA THR A 89 0.11 -9.68 5.86
C THR A 89 1.60 -9.82 5.60
N MET A 90 2.43 -9.33 6.52
CA MET A 90 3.88 -9.42 6.43
C MET A 90 4.46 -10.12 7.65
N GLU A 91 5.29 -11.12 7.41
CA GLU A 91 6.09 -11.80 8.42
C GLU A 91 7.51 -11.23 8.44
N THR A 92 8.04 -11.09 9.65
CA THR A 92 9.37 -10.58 9.87
C THR A 92 10.12 -11.40 10.90
N PHE A 93 11.44 -11.34 10.84
CA PHE A 93 12.32 -12.02 11.77
C PHE A 93 13.49 -11.12 12.18
N PHE A 94 13.95 -11.30 13.43
CA PHE A 94 15.14 -10.65 13.93
C PHE A 94 15.96 -11.63 14.77
N GLY A 95 17.13 -12.06 14.27
CA GLY A 95 17.93 -13.13 14.89
C GLY A 95 18.76 -12.73 16.11
N ASN A 96 18.87 -11.44 16.42
CA ASN A 96 19.61 -10.94 17.58
C ASN A 96 18.67 -10.60 18.74
N VAL A 97 19.20 -10.41 19.95
CA VAL A 97 18.48 -9.83 21.10
C VAL A 97 17.98 -8.41 20.75
N GLY A 98 16.74 -8.32 20.27
CA GLY A 98 16.10 -7.08 19.84
C GLY A 98 14.61 -7.28 19.63
N ASN A 99 13.87 -6.18 19.42
CA ASN A 99 12.43 -6.24 19.20
C ASN A 99 12.14 -6.66 17.74
N PRO A 100 11.57 -7.86 17.47
CA PRO A 100 11.27 -8.30 16.12
C PRO A 100 10.18 -7.46 15.45
N CYS A 101 9.34 -6.77 16.24
CA CYS A 101 8.35 -5.80 15.76
C CYS A 101 8.90 -4.37 15.66
N GLY A 102 10.18 -4.17 15.92
CA GLY A 102 10.86 -2.88 15.77
C GLY A 102 11.18 -2.55 14.32
N VAL A 103 11.47 -1.29 14.01
CA VAL A 103 11.73 -0.82 12.63
C VAL A 103 12.88 -1.54 11.90
N LYS A 104 13.75 -2.25 12.64
CA LYS A 104 14.87 -3.04 12.13
C LYS A 104 14.53 -4.52 11.87
N GLY A 105 13.31 -4.96 12.17
CA GLY A 105 12.85 -6.32 11.86
C GLY A 105 12.97 -6.60 10.36
N ASN A 106 13.54 -7.74 10.00
CA ASN A 106 13.84 -8.07 8.61
C ASN A 106 12.66 -8.78 7.96
N HIS A 107 12.40 -8.44 6.70
CA HIS A 107 11.38 -9.10 5.91
C HIS A 107 11.63 -10.60 5.74
N VAL A 108 10.62 -11.42 6.03
CA VAL A 108 10.60 -12.86 5.74
C VAL A 108 9.66 -13.14 4.57
N SER A 109 8.43 -12.65 4.64
CA SER A 109 7.46 -12.77 3.55
C SER A 109 6.37 -11.72 3.64
N THR A 110 5.82 -11.32 2.49
CA THR A 110 4.65 -10.44 2.37
C THR A 110 3.64 -11.12 1.48
N THR A 111 2.47 -11.40 2.04
CA THR A 111 1.33 -12.01 1.35
C THR A 111 0.26 -10.96 1.10
N VAL A 112 -0.24 -10.91 -0.13
CA VAL A 112 -1.34 -10.03 -0.54
C VAL A 112 -2.52 -10.84 -1.03
N THR A 113 -3.74 -10.43 -0.65
CA THR A 113 -4.99 -11.19 -0.86
C THR A 113 -6.14 -10.36 -1.43
N ASP A 114 -5.99 -9.04 -1.49
CA ASP A 114 -7.00 -8.16 -2.06
C ASP A 114 -6.98 -8.24 -3.60
N LYS A 115 -8.16 -8.18 -4.23
CA LYS A 115 -8.30 -8.30 -5.70
C LYS A 115 -7.67 -7.15 -6.49
N ARG A 116 -7.35 -6.04 -5.83
CA ARG A 116 -6.61 -4.93 -6.45
C ARG A 116 -5.17 -5.31 -6.76
N TRP A 117 -4.60 -6.31 -6.09
CA TRP A 117 -3.22 -6.72 -6.32
C TRP A 117 -3.04 -7.43 -7.64
N GLU A 118 -2.07 -6.96 -8.40
CA GLU A 118 -1.60 -7.59 -9.63
C GLU A 118 -0.08 -7.63 -9.71
N THR A 119 0.47 -8.53 -10.52
CA THR A 119 1.88 -8.48 -10.86
C THR A 119 2.15 -7.47 -11.97
N ASP A 120 3.40 -7.10 -12.16
CA ASP A 120 3.88 -6.29 -13.30
C ASP A 120 3.59 -6.90 -14.68
N LYS A 121 3.31 -8.21 -14.76
CA LYS A 121 2.81 -8.88 -15.98
C LYS A 121 1.29 -8.98 -16.06
N GLY A 122 0.56 -8.49 -15.06
CA GLY A 122 -0.90 -8.47 -15.04
C GLY A 122 -1.57 -9.75 -14.53
N LEU A 123 -0.88 -10.59 -13.73
CA LEU A 123 -1.54 -11.68 -12.99
C LEU A 123 -2.19 -11.10 -11.74
N ARG A 124 -3.51 -11.28 -11.58
CA ARG A 124 -4.28 -10.68 -10.50
C ARG A 124 -4.70 -11.69 -9.45
N VAL A 125 -4.90 -11.22 -8.22
CA VAL A 125 -5.66 -12.00 -7.22
C VAL A 125 -7.11 -12.15 -7.70
N GLY A 126 -7.56 -13.40 -7.85
CA GLY A 126 -8.86 -13.78 -8.38
C GLY A 126 -8.81 -14.39 -9.78
N ASP A 127 -7.69 -14.26 -10.50
CA ASP A 127 -7.53 -14.82 -11.83
C ASP A 127 -7.61 -16.35 -11.83
N PRO A 128 -8.04 -16.97 -12.94
CA PRO A 128 -7.95 -18.42 -13.12
C PRO A 128 -6.49 -18.90 -13.01
N ALA A 129 -6.27 -20.08 -12.44
CA ALA A 129 -4.94 -20.68 -12.32
C ALA A 129 -4.22 -20.81 -13.68
N ALA A 130 -4.97 -21.08 -14.76
CA ALA A 130 -4.43 -21.15 -16.12
C ALA A 130 -3.70 -19.87 -16.56
N ARG A 131 -4.10 -18.71 -16.04
CA ARG A 131 -3.47 -17.42 -16.33
C ARG A 131 -2.02 -17.35 -15.84
N ILE A 132 -1.67 -18.10 -14.80
CA ILE A 132 -0.29 -18.21 -14.31
C ILE A 132 0.61 -18.75 -15.43
N GLN A 133 0.21 -19.87 -16.04
CA GLN A 133 1.00 -20.52 -17.09
C GLN A 133 1.11 -19.68 -18.36
N GLU A 134 0.06 -18.90 -18.68
CA GLU A 134 0.08 -17.97 -19.83
C GLU A 134 1.09 -16.83 -19.65
N LEU A 135 1.17 -16.25 -18.45
CA LEU A 135 2.02 -15.09 -18.16
C LEU A 135 3.44 -15.48 -17.70
N TYR A 136 3.57 -16.67 -17.14
CA TYR A 136 4.79 -17.23 -16.58
C TYR A 136 4.97 -18.68 -17.04
N PRO A 137 5.42 -18.90 -18.29
CA PRO A 137 5.60 -20.24 -18.84
C PRO A 137 6.57 -21.13 -18.05
N ASP A 138 7.51 -20.53 -17.32
CA ASP A 138 8.52 -21.22 -16.51
C ASP A 138 8.07 -21.46 -15.05
N ALA A 139 6.85 -21.05 -14.69
CA ALA A 139 6.31 -21.29 -13.35
C ALA A 139 6.08 -22.78 -13.10
N GLY A 140 5.95 -23.15 -11.82
CA GLY A 140 5.46 -24.48 -11.43
C GLY A 140 4.06 -24.78 -12.00
N SER A 141 3.68 -26.04 -12.05
CA SER A 141 2.39 -26.44 -12.62
C SER A 141 1.21 -25.83 -11.84
N ALA A 142 0.35 -25.10 -12.55
CA ALA A 142 -0.86 -24.52 -11.99
C ALA A 142 -1.97 -25.57 -11.81
N SER A 143 -2.05 -26.16 -10.62
CA SER A 143 -3.15 -27.06 -10.20
C SER A 143 -4.43 -26.29 -9.85
N SER A 144 -5.52 -26.99 -9.56
CA SER A 144 -6.74 -26.35 -9.01
C SER A 144 -6.56 -25.85 -7.58
N ASP A 145 -5.62 -26.42 -6.82
CA ASP A 145 -5.38 -26.12 -5.42
C ASP A 145 -3.90 -26.33 -5.10
N GLY A 146 -3.29 -25.38 -4.38
CA GLY A 146 -1.89 -25.48 -3.94
C GLY A 146 -1.11 -24.17 -4.03
N ILE A 147 0.21 -24.30 -3.95
CA ILE A 147 1.14 -23.18 -4.11
C ILE A 147 1.88 -23.39 -5.43
N VAL A 148 1.93 -22.35 -6.26
CA VAL A 148 2.65 -22.31 -7.53
C VAL A 148 3.84 -21.38 -7.39
N GLU A 149 5.04 -21.90 -7.63
CA GLU A 149 6.26 -21.10 -7.66
C GLU A 149 6.33 -20.31 -8.98
N ILE A 150 6.28 -18.98 -8.92
CA ILE A 150 6.40 -18.11 -10.09
C ILE A 150 7.86 -17.76 -10.36
N PHE A 151 8.58 -17.40 -9.29
CA PHE A 151 10.01 -17.12 -9.33
C PHE A 151 10.71 -17.88 -8.23
N THR A 152 11.93 -18.33 -8.54
CA THR A 152 12.86 -18.92 -7.60
C THR A 152 14.19 -18.18 -7.64
N ARG A 153 14.94 -18.24 -6.54
CA ARG A 153 16.33 -17.79 -6.48
C ARG A 153 17.19 -18.87 -5.83
N ASP A 154 18.42 -18.99 -6.29
CA ASP A 154 19.41 -19.85 -5.64
C ASP A 154 19.74 -19.34 -4.24
N PHE A 155 19.76 -20.26 -3.28
CA PHE A 155 20.32 -20.04 -1.97
C PHE A 155 21.10 -21.28 -1.57
N SER A 156 22.43 -21.14 -1.55
CA SER A 156 23.35 -22.24 -1.21
C SER A 156 23.16 -23.48 -2.10
N GLY A 157 22.95 -23.28 -3.40
CA GLY A 157 22.76 -24.38 -4.37
C GLY A 157 21.35 -24.98 -4.39
N LEU A 158 20.40 -24.41 -3.63
CA LEU A 158 19.01 -24.82 -3.62
C LEU A 158 18.13 -23.72 -4.24
N PRO A 159 17.33 -24.03 -5.29
CA PRO A 159 16.34 -23.09 -5.78
C PRO A 159 15.23 -22.97 -4.75
N LEU A 160 15.02 -21.77 -4.22
CA LEU A 160 13.97 -21.48 -3.25
C LEU A 160 12.98 -20.47 -3.83
N PRO A 161 11.68 -20.59 -3.50
CA PRO A 161 10.69 -19.66 -3.98
C PRO A 161 10.99 -18.23 -3.50
N SER A 162 10.91 -17.29 -4.44
CA SER A 162 11.00 -15.85 -4.19
C SER A 162 9.68 -15.14 -4.44
N LEU A 163 8.84 -15.65 -5.35
CA LEU A 163 7.44 -15.25 -5.52
C LEU A 163 6.57 -16.48 -5.77
N THR A 164 5.45 -16.59 -5.07
CA THR A 164 4.45 -17.66 -5.29
C THR A 164 3.04 -17.12 -5.48
N ALA A 165 2.20 -17.89 -6.16
CA ALA A 165 0.76 -17.76 -6.11
C ALA A 165 0.15 -18.88 -5.26
N THR A 166 -0.78 -18.55 -4.38
CA THR A 166 -1.67 -19.55 -3.79
C THR A 166 -2.89 -19.69 -4.68
N VAL A 167 -3.22 -20.92 -5.05
CA VAL A 167 -4.41 -21.27 -5.82
C VAL A 167 -5.37 -22.06 -4.93
N ALA A 168 -6.64 -21.69 -4.97
CA ALA A 168 -7.71 -22.48 -4.39
C ALA A 168 -8.93 -22.47 -5.32
N LYS A 169 -9.54 -23.65 -5.52
CA LYS A 169 -10.71 -23.83 -6.41
C LYS A 169 -10.48 -23.25 -7.82
N GLY A 170 -9.27 -23.43 -8.33
CA GLY A 170 -8.85 -23.02 -9.67
C GLY A 170 -8.60 -21.52 -9.83
N ARG A 171 -8.49 -20.76 -8.73
CA ARG A 171 -8.24 -19.31 -8.77
C ARG A 171 -7.09 -18.89 -7.88
N VAL A 172 -6.33 -17.89 -8.32
CA VAL A 172 -5.33 -17.22 -7.50
C VAL A 172 -6.03 -16.54 -6.33
N THR A 173 -5.66 -16.90 -5.10
CA THR A 173 -6.21 -16.30 -3.88
C THR A 173 -5.22 -15.43 -3.15
N ALA A 174 -3.92 -15.60 -3.43
CA ALA A 174 -2.88 -14.79 -2.84
C ALA A 174 -1.63 -14.76 -3.72
N LEU A 175 -0.86 -13.69 -3.59
CA LEU A 175 0.53 -13.61 -4.07
C LEU A 175 1.44 -13.43 -2.85
N THR A 176 2.54 -14.17 -2.78
CA THR A 176 3.49 -14.07 -1.66
C THR A 176 4.90 -13.80 -2.16
N LEU A 177 5.45 -12.64 -1.79
CA LEU A 177 6.85 -12.29 -1.99
C LEU A 177 7.66 -12.75 -0.78
N TYR A 178 8.73 -13.52 -0.99
CA TYR A 178 9.64 -13.95 0.07
C TYR A 178 10.88 -13.08 0.13
N GLY A 179 11.28 -12.68 1.34
CA GLY A 179 12.52 -11.97 1.62
C GLY A 179 13.78 -12.80 1.32
N PRO A 180 14.98 -12.18 1.37
CA PRO A 180 16.23 -12.90 1.31
C PRO A 180 16.34 -13.88 2.46
N ARG A 181 16.70 -15.13 2.16
CA ARG A 181 17.15 -16.05 3.18
C ARG A 181 18.46 -15.51 3.76
N ARG A 182 18.49 -15.26 5.06
CA ARG A 182 19.71 -14.95 5.80
C ARG A 182 20.08 -16.22 6.56
N GLY A 183 21.36 -16.60 6.52
CA GLY A 183 21.85 -17.72 7.32
C GLY A 183 21.41 -17.52 8.78
N PHE A 184 20.84 -18.57 9.35
CA PHE A 184 20.40 -18.60 10.74
C PHE A 184 21.60 -18.52 11.70
#